data_AF-A0A3D3X3I9-F1
#
_entry.id   AF-A0A3D3X3I9-F1
#
_cell.length_a   1.000
_cell.length_b   1.000
_cell.length_c   1.000
_cell.angle_alpha   90.00
_cell.angle_beta   90.00
_cell.angle_gamma   90.00
#
_symmetry.space_group_name_H-M   'P 1'
#
loop_
_entity.id
_entity.type
_entity.pdbx_description
1 polymer ?
#
loop_
_entity_poly.entity_id
_entity_poly.type
_entity_poly.pdbx_seq_one_letter_code
_entity_poly.pdbx_strand_id
1 'polypeptide(L)'
;MKAILIIADGLGGRPSDCGGKTCLEAARSPNLDELARRGALGLVDPIGPGIRPGSDTAHLSLLGYNPHRVYTGRGVFECLGIGITVQPGDVCFR
;
A
#
# COMPACT_ATOMS: atom_id res chain seq x y z
N MET A 1 9.29 -0.43 -22.62
CA MET A 1 7.92 -0.85 -22.23
C MET A 1 7.40 0.14 -21.19
N LYS A 2 6.10 0.43 -21.14
CA LYS A 2 5.48 1.26 -20.09
C LYS A 2 4.80 0.33 -19.08
N ALA A 3 4.73 0.73 -17.81
CA ALA A 3 4.10 -0.04 -16.73
C ALA A 3 3.10 0.83 -15.95
N ILE A 4 2.10 0.20 -15.36
CA ILE A 4 1.11 0.82 -14.47
C ILE A 4 1.06 0.00 -13.19
N LEU A 5 1.22 0.67 -12.04
CA LEU A 5 1.01 0.09 -10.71
C LEU A 5 -0.28 0.68 -10.13
N ILE A 6 -1.22 -0.19 -9.77
CA ILE A 6 -2.50 0.19 -9.14
C ILE A 6 -2.48 -0.30 -7.70
N ILE A 7 -2.65 0.62 -6.75
CA ILE A 7 -2.72 0.32 -5.31
C ILE A 7 -4.15 0.61 -4.84
N ALA A 8 -4.85 -0.42 -4.38
CA ALA A 8 -6.12 -0.27 -3.67
C ALA A 8 -5.83 -0.28 -2.16
N ASP A 9 -5.94 0.88 -1.51
CA ASP A 9 -5.61 1.03 -0.09
C ASP A 9 -6.51 0.13 0.78
N GLY A 10 -5.90 -0.59 1.71
CA GLY A 10 -6.61 -1.51 2.60
C GLY A 10 -7.32 -2.69 1.91
N LEU A 11 -6.95 -3.07 0.69
CA LEU A 11 -7.61 -4.14 -0.08
C LEU A 11 -7.63 -5.50 0.65
N GLY A 12 -6.55 -5.80 1.38
CA GLY A 12 -6.42 -7.05 2.13
C GLY A 12 -7.50 -7.18 3.20
N GLY A 13 -8.19 -8.31 3.22
CA GLY A 13 -9.27 -8.58 4.18
C GLY A 13 -9.11 -9.94 4.86
N ARG A 14 -9.92 -10.15 5.90
CA ARG A 14 -10.13 -11.48 6.49
C ARG A 14 -11.54 -11.95 6.16
N PRO A 15 -11.81 -13.27 6.15
CA PRO A 15 -13.16 -13.80 6.10
C PRO A 15 -14.08 -13.05 7.07
N SER A 16 -15.19 -12.53 6.57
CA SER A 16 -16.17 -11.77 7.34
C SER A 16 -17.52 -12.49 7.38
N ASP A 17 -18.54 -11.79 7.87
CA ASP A 17 -19.96 -12.18 7.84
C ASP A 17 -20.55 -12.33 6.41
N CYS A 18 -19.76 -12.08 5.36
CA CYS A 18 -20.10 -12.33 3.96
C CYS A 18 -20.06 -13.82 3.58
N GLY A 19 -20.63 -14.69 4.43
CA GLY A 19 -20.66 -16.14 4.22
C GLY A 19 -19.26 -16.78 4.23
N GLY A 20 -18.33 -16.25 5.02
CA GLY A 20 -16.96 -16.76 5.13
C GLY A 20 -16.00 -16.26 4.04
N LYS A 21 -16.43 -15.31 3.20
CA LYS A 21 -15.59 -14.64 2.21
C LYS A 21 -14.97 -13.36 2.76
N THR A 22 -13.86 -12.92 2.18
CA THR A 22 -13.36 -11.55 2.31
C THR A 22 -14.24 -10.57 1.53
N CYS A 23 -14.12 -9.27 1.81
CA CYS A 23 -14.84 -8.23 1.06
C CYS A 23 -14.53 -8.25 -0.44
N LEU A 24 -13.27 -8.52 -0.83
CA LEU A 24 -12.87 -8.58 -2.24
C LEU A 24 -13.50 -9.79 -2.96
N GLU A 25 -13.55 -10.95 -2.31
CA GLU A 25 -14.19 -12.16 -2.86
C GLU A 25 -15.73 -12.04 -2.95
N ALA A 26 -16.34 -11.25 -2.06
CA ALA A 26 -17.77 -10.96 -2.10
C ALA A 26 -18.13 -9.90 -3.15
N ALA A 27 -17.20 -9.01 -3.49
CA ALA A 27 -17.42 -7.95 -4.46
C ALA A 27 -17.52 -8.49 -5.89
N ARG A 28 -18.41 -7.91 -6.70
CA ARG A 28 -18.48 -8.19 -8.13
C ARG A 28 -17.35 -7.44 -8.84
N SER A 29 -16.26 -8.12 -9.18
CA SER A 29 -15.04 -7.50 -9.74
C SER A 29 -14.56 -8.11 -11.08
N PRO A 30 -15.41 -8.14 -12.13
CA PRO A 30 -15.14 -8.91 -13.35
C PRO A 30 -13.84 -8.53 -14.08
N ASN A 31 -13.41 -7.27 -13.97
CA ASN A 31 -12.16 -6.81 -14.59
C ASN A 31 -10.92 -7.31 -13.81
N LEU A 32 -10.98 -7.35 -12.48
CA LEU A 32 -9.90 -7.92 -11.67
C LEU A 32 -9.84 -9.43 -11.85
N ASP A 33 -11.00 -10.10 -11.93
CA ASP A 33 -11.11 -11.53 -12.20
C ASP A 33 -10.45 -11.90 -13.54
N GLU A 34 -10.73 -11.12 -14.60
CA GLU A 34 -10.14 -11.36 -15.92
C GLU A 34 -8.63 -11.08 -15.97
N LEU A 35 -8.16 -10.05 -15.24
CA LEU A 35 -6.72 -9.78 -15.10
C LEU A 35 -6.01 -10.91 -14.35
N ALA A 36 -6.61 -11.42 -13.27
CA ALA A 36 -6.09 -12.55 -12.51
C ALA A 36 -6.00 -13.82 -13.38
N ARG A 37 -7.02 -14.09 -14.19
CA ARG A 37 -7.08 -15.26 -15.09
C ARG A 37 -6.01 -15.23 -16.19
N ARG A 38 -5.67 -14.03 -16.68
CA ARG A 38 -4.69 -13.83 -17.77
C ARG A 38 -3.26 -13.55 -17.29
N GLY A 39 -3.11 -13.21 -16.02
CA GLY A 39 -1.85 -12.77 -15.41
C GLY A 39 -1.25 -13.81 -14.48
N ALA A 40 -0.49 -13.31 -13.52
CA ALA A 40 0.07 -14.07 -12.41
C ALA A 40 -0.38 -13.46 -11.09
N LEU A 41 -0.62 -14.32 -10.10
CA LEU A 41 -1.03 -13.93 -8.76
C LEU A 41 0.10 -14.19 -7.76
N GLY A 42 0.09 -13.44 -6.67
CA GLY A 42 1.02 -13.59 -5.57
C GLY A 42 0.54 -12.85 -4.34
N LEU A 43 1.16 -13.16 -3.20
CA LEU A 43 1.00 -12.41 -1.96
C LEU A 43 2.21 -11.49 -1.79
N VAL A 44 1.98 -10.34 -1.16
CA VAL A 44 3.05 -9.40 -0.83
C VAL A 44 2.94 -9.04 0.64
N ASP A 45 4.05 -9.16 1.36
CA ASP A 45 4.23 -8.59 2.69
C ASP A 45 4.97 -7.26 2.51
N PRO A 46 4.32 -6.10 2.68
CA PRO A 46 4.96 -4.82 2.38
C PRO A 46 6.23 -4.56 3.18
N ILE A 47 6.34 -5.08 4.41
CA ILE A 47 7.52 -4.90 5.26
C ILE A 47 8.15 -6.25 5.57
N GLY A 48 7.34 -7.19 6.04
CA GLY A 48 7.74 -8.56 6.33
C GLY A 48 6.58 -9.34 6.94
N PRO A 49 6.71 -10.68 7.04
CA PRO A 49 5.63 -11.53 7.51
C PRO A 49 5.14 -11.12 8.90
N GLY A 50 3.84 -10.87 9.02
CA GLY A 50 3.20 -10.50 10.30
C GLY A 50 3.47 -9.07 10.77
N ILE A 51 4.19 -8.25 10.01
CA ILE A 51 4.46 -6.84 10.34
C ILE A 51 3.37 -5.96 9.74
N ARG A 52 2.63 -5.24 10.60
CA ARG A 52 1.61 -4.28 10.15
C ARG A 52 2.28 -3.00 9.63
N PRO A 53 2.13 -2.64 8.33
CA PRO A 53 2.65 -1.38 7.83
C PRO A 53 1.72 -0.20 8.14
N GLY A 54 2.29 1.01 8.18
CA GLY A 54 1.56 2.26 7.93
C GLY A 54 1.51 2.56 6.43
N SER A 55 0.58 3.41 5.98
CA SER A 55 0.48 3.74 4.54
C SER A 55 1.77 4.36 4.00
N ASP A 56 2.45 5.18 4.78
CA ASP A 56 3.75 5.78 4.47
C ASP A 56 4.84 4.71 4.18
N THR A 57 5.07 3.84 5.14
CA THR A 57 6.08 2.76 5.08
C THR A 57 5.74 1.71 4.02
N ALA A 58 4.45 1.41 3.82
CA ALA A 58 3.99 0.52 2.75
C ALA A 58 4.33 1.10 1.37
N HIS A 59 4.01 2.38 1.12
CA HIS A 59 4.28 3.01 -0.17
C HIS A 59 5.79 3.10 -0.46
N LEU A 60 6.62 3.40 0.54
CA LEU A 60 8.07 3.36 0.38
C LEU A 60 8.55 1.99 -0.11
N SER A 61 8.04 0.92 0.51
CA SER A 61 8.41 -0.45 0.13
C SER A 61 7.92 -0.83 -1.27
N LEU A 62 6.66 -0.51 -1.61
CA LEU A 62 6.08 -0.78 -2.94
C LEU A 62 6.81 -0.03 -4.06
N LEU A 63 7.41 1.12 -3.75
CA LEU A 63 8.24 1.89 -4.68
C LEU A 63 9.71 1.42 -4.71
N GLY A 64 10.08 0.39 -3.95
CA GLY A 64 11.39 -0.25 -3.97
C GLY A 64 12.39 0.25 -2.93
N TYR A 65 11.97 1.07 -1.96
CA TYR A 65 12.82 1.55 -0.88
C TYR A 65 12.76 0.62 0.33
N ASN A 66 13.87 0.49 1.07
CA ASN A 66 13.84 -0.18 2.37
C ASN A 66 13.38 0.82 3.46
N PRO A 67 12.15 0.68 4.01
CA PRO A 67 11.61 1.65 4.96
C PRO A 67 12.42 1.70 6.26
N HIS A 68 13.08 0.62 6.68
CA HIS A 68 13.95 0.63 7.87
C HIS A 68 15.19 1.52 7.71
N ARG A 69 15.55 1.87 6.47
CA ARG A 69 16.72 2.73 6.17
C ARG A 69 16.34 4.17 5.86
N VAL A 70 15.17 4.40 5.25
CA VAL A 70 14.83 5.72 4.68
C VAL A 70 13.70 6.42 5.41
N TYR A 71 12.90 5.72 6.21
CA TYR A 71 11.74 6.32 6.85
C TYR A 71 12.16 7.23 8.02
N THR A 72 11.82 8.51 7.92
CA THR A 72 12.15 9.54 8.93
C THR A 72 10.93 10.00 9.74
N GLY A 73 9.76 9.39 9.51
CA GLY A 73 8.50 9.75 10.16
C GLY A 73 7.45 10.28 9.18
N ARG A 74 6.19 10.31 9.64
CA ARG A 74 5.03 10.61 8.81
C ARG A 74 4.89 12.09 8.44
N GLY A 75 5.30 12.99 9.34
CA GLY A 75 5.06 14.43 9.20
C GLY A 75 5.62 15.02 7.90
N VAL A 76 6.79 14.55 7.45
CA VAL A 76 7.40 15.04 6.21
C VAL A 76 6.50 14.75 5.01
N PHE A 77 5.89 13.57 4.93
CA PHE A 77 4.96 13.22 3.85
C PHE A 77 3.69 14.08 3.89
N GLU A 78 3.16 14.37 5.09
CA GLU A 78 1.97 15.20 5.25
C GLU A 78 2.23 16.66 4.82
N CYS A 79 3.37 17.25 5.22
CA CYS A 79 3.76 18.60 4.78
C CYS A 79 3.97 18.67 3.26
N LEU A 80 4.70 17.71 2.68
CA LEU A 80 4.88 17.63 1.22
C LEU A 80 3.54 17.45 0.50
N GLY A 81 2.61 16.66 1.08
CA GLY A 81 1.28 16.41 0.54
C GLY A 81 0.40 17.66 0.43
N ILE A 82 0.64 18.68 1.27
CA ILE A 82 -0.04 19.99 1.19
C ILE A 82 0.80 21.07 0.48
N GLY A 83 1.90 20.67 -0.18
CA GLY A 83 2.72 21.57 -0.98
C GLY A 83 3.75 22.40 -0.19
N ILE A 84 3.97 22.11 1.09
CA ILE A 84 5.06 22.74 1.86
C ILE A 84 6.39 22.15 1.42
N THR A 85 7.35 23.01 1.09
CA THR A 85 8.73 22.58 0.84
C THR A 85 9.42 22.30 2.17
N VAL A 86 9.99 21.10 2.32
CA VAL A 86 10.69 20.65 3.53
C VAL A 86 12.20 20.64 3.28
N GLN A 87 12.99 21.15 4.23
CA GLN A 87 14.46 21.18 4.18
C GLN A 87 15.07 20.18 5.18
N PRO A 88 16.34 19.77 4.98
CA PRO A 88 17.04 18.97 5.98
C PRO A 88 17.10 19.69 7.34
N GLY A 89 16.63 19.01 8.39
CA GLY A 89 16.57 19.54 9.75
C GLY A 89 15.18 20.04 10.18
N ASP A 90 14.26 20.21 9.25
CA ASP A 90 12.88 20.55 9.59
C ASP A 90 12.19 19.40 10.32
N VAL A 91 11.34 19.76 11.29
CA VAL A 91 10.50 18.82 12.03
C VAL A 91 9.04 19.08 11.66
N CYS A 92 8.42 18.08 11.05
CA CYS A 92 7.05 18.14 10.56
C CYS A 92 6.11 17.31 11.44
N PHE A 93 4.90 17.80 11.64
CA PHE A 93 3.84 17.13 12.41
C PHE A 93 2.57 16.99 11.57
N ARG A 94 1.71 16.07 11.97
CA ARG A 94 0.37 15.88 11.41
C ARG A 94 -0.66 16.63 12.25
#